data_AF-A0A9R1FD54-F1
#
_entry.id   AF-A0A9R1FD54-F1
#
_cell.length_a   1.000
_cell.length_b   1.000
_cell.length_c   1.000
_cell.angle_alpha   90.00
_cell.angle_beta   90.00
_cell.angle_gamma   90.00
#
_symmetry.space_group_name_H-M   'P 1'
#
loop_
_entity.id
_entity.type
_entity.pdbx_description
1 polymer ?
#
loop_
_entity_poly.entity_id
_entity_poly.type
_entity_poly.pdbx_seq_one_letter_code
_entity_poly.pdbx_strand_id
1 'polypeptide(L)' 'MGSGHFVAEGYGKAAFMRNIQIVDIHNKLVTPNRHKDLLGTSDKTKYSIDGYVVDNHGMHMYYGGPGNLV' A
#
# COMPACT_ATOMS: atom_id res chain seq x y z
N MET A 1 7.87 -4.82 -8.33
CA MET A 1 7.78 -4.44 -6.91
C MET A 1 6.64 -5.22 -6.29
N GLY A 2 6.80 -5.73 -5.06
CA GLY A 2 5.78 -6.56 -4.41
C GLY A 2 6.32 -7.95 -4.06
N SER A 3 5.47 -8.79 -3.48
CA SER A 3 5.87 -10.08 -2.94
C SER A 3 5.78 -11.27 -3.90
N GLY A 4 5.28 -11.08 -5.12
CA GLY A 4 4.93 -12.20 -6.02
C GLY A 4 3.62 -12.91 -5.66
N HIS A 5 2.95 -12.46 -4.59
CA HIS A 5 1.71 -13.03 -4.06
C HIS A 5 0.63 -11.95 -3.99
N PHE A 6 -0.62 -12.32 -4.27
CA PHE A 6 -1.75 -11.41 -4.07
C PHE A 6 -1.96 -11.13 -2.58
N VAL A 7 -2.52 -9.97 -2.28
CA VAL A 7 -2.73 -9.55 -0.89
C VAL A 7 -3.73 -10.46 -0.16
N ALA A 8 -4.65 -11.07 -0.90
CA ALA A 8 -5.59 -12.08 -0.40
C ALA A 8 -4.91 -13.35 0.16
N GLU A 9 -3.64 -13.61 -0.19
CA GLU A 9 -2.87 -14.72 0.36
C GLU A 9 -2.39 -14.47 1.80
N GLY A 10 -2.47 -13.22 2.27
CA GLY A 10 -2.35 -12.88 3.67
C GLY A 10 -0.92 -12.75 4.21
N TYR A 11 -0.81 -12.82 5.54
CA TYR A 11 0.43 -12.53 6.28
C TYR A 11 1.57 -13.49 5.93
N GLY A 12 2.78 -12.96 5.77
CA GLY A 12 3.95 -13.73 5.33
C GLY A 12 3.99 -14.02 3.83
N LYS A 13 2.93 -13.66 3.08
CA LYS A 13 2.87 -13.74 1.61
C LYS A 13 2.80 -12.37 0.97
N ALA A 14 1.94 -11.47 1.44
CA ALA A 14 1.84 -10.11 0.91
C ALA A 14 3.03 -9.24 1.34
N ALA A 15 3.47 -8.32 0.50
CA ALA A 15 4.44 -7.32 0.91
C ALA A 15 3.75 -6.24 1.76
N PHE A 16 4.48 -5.70 2.73
CA PHE A 16 3.97 -4.73 3.70
C PHE A 16 4.78 -3.45 3.67
N MET A 17 4.10 -2.31 3.56
CA MET A 17 4.67 -0.97 3.67
C MET A 17 4.00 -0.25 4.83
N ARG A 18 4.81 0.39 5.68
CA ARG A 18 4.34 1.17 6.83
C ARG A 18 5.02 2.53 6.91
N ASN A 19 4.53 3.37 7.81
CA ASN A 19 5.00 4.74 8.01
C ASN A 19 4.98 5.55 6.72
N ILE A 20 3.93 5.37 5.89
CA ILE A 20 3.75 6.16 4.68
C ILE A 20 3.52 7.62 5.10
N GLN A 21 4.31 8.51 4.54
CA GLN A 21 4.28 9.94 4.80
C GLN A 21 4.41 10.70 3.48
N ILE A 22 3.77 11.87 3.42
CA ILE A 22 3.91 12.83 2.32
C ILE A 22 4.53 14.11 2.84
N VAL A 23 5.13 14.88 1.94
CA VAL A 23 5.67 16.21 2.25
C VAL A 23 4.57 17.23 2.04
N ASP A 24 4.27 18.03 3.07
CA ASP A 24 3.30 19.12 2.98
C ASP A 24 3.93 20.41 2.38
N ILE A 25 3.10 21.46 2.24
CA ILE A 25 3.53 22.77 1.71
C ILE A 25 4.58 23.48 2.59
N HIS A 26 4.81 23.01 3.81
CA HIS A 26 5.79 23.53 4.76
C HIS A 26 7.03 22.62 4.86
N ASN A 27 7.20 21.69 3.92
CA ASN A 27 8.28 20.71 3.87
C ASN A 27 8.33 19.77 5.07
N LYS A 28 7.20 19.48 5.71
CA LYS A 28 7.10 18.55 6.82
C LYS A 28 6.57 17.19 6.37
N LEU A 29 7.12 16.13 6.95
CA LEU A 29 6.57 14.78 6.81
C LEU A 29 5.28 14.67 7.61
N VAL A 30 4.18 14.42 6.91
CA VAL A 30 2.86 14.27 7.51
C VAL A 30 2.22 12.96 7.06
N THR A 31 1.39 12.38 7.93
CA THR A 31 0.58 11.21 7.56
C THR A 31 -0.45 11.64 6.51
N PRO A 32 -0.59 10.92 5.39
CA PRO A 32 -1.57 11.25 4.36
C PRO A 32 -2.99 11.19 4.90
N ASN A 33 -3.89 11.98 4.30
CA ASN A 33 -5.28 12.02 4.73
C ASN A 33 -6.07 10.95 3.97
N ARG A 34 -6.39 9.85 4.65
CA ARG A 34 -7.12 8.69 4.09
C ARG A 34 -8.43 9.05 3.36
N HIS A 35 -9.07 10.19 3.66
CA HIS A 35 -10.29 10.63 2.96
C HIS A 35 -10.03 11.36 1.63
N LYS A 36 -8.78 11.77 1.38
CA LYS A 36 -8.35 12.45 0.16
C LYS A 36 -7.54 11.55 -0.77
N ASP A 37 -7.27 10.31 -0.35
CA ASP A 37 -6.40 9.38 -1.06
C ASP A 37 -7.22 8.45 -1.96
N LEU A 38 -6.70 8.19 -3.17
CA LEU A 38 -7.25 7.22 -4.12
C LEU A 38 -6.48 5.90 -3.99
N LEU A 39 -7.17 4.87 -3.50
CA LEU A 39 -6.61 3.54 -3.36
C LEU A 39 -6.84 2.72 -4.63
N GLY A 40 -5.76 2.23 -5.22
CA GLY A 40 -5.88 1.33 -6.35
C GLY A 40 -4.56 1.04 -7.03
N THR A 41 -4.68 0.20 -8.05
CA THR A 41 -3.63 -0.13 -9.01
C THR A 41 -4.13 0.22 -10.41
N SER A 42 -3.21 0.59 -11.29
CA SER A 42 -3.51 0.76 -12.71
C SER A 42 -3.89 -0.56 -13.40
N ASP A 43 -3.48 -1.70 -12.84
CA ASP A 43 -3.78 -3.04 -13.35
C ASP A 43 -4.04 -4.02 -12.20
N LYS A 44 -5.30 -4.40 -12.01
CA LYS A 44 -5.75 -5.33 -10.95
C LYS A 44 -5.35 -6.79 -11.21
N THR A 45 -4.94 -7.14 -12.43
CA THR A 45 -4.45 -8.49 -12.75
C THR A 45 -3.00 -8.70 -12.31
N LYS A 46 -2.25 -7.61 -12.14
CA LYS A 46 -0.81 -7.65 -11.77
C LYS A 46 -0.57 -7.33 -10.32
N TYR A 47 -1.40 -6.48 -9.73
CA TYR A 47 -1.26 -6.01 -8.35
C TYR A 47 -2.60 -5.93 -7.65
N SER A 48 -2.56 -6.07 -6.34
CA SER A 48 -3.65 -5.88 -5.39
C SER A 48 -3.12 -5.11 -4.19
N ILE A 49 -4.01 -4.39 -3.52
CA ILE A 49 -3.72 -3.58 -2.34
C ILE A 49 -4.84 -3.83 -1.33
N ASP A 50 -4.48 -3.97 -0.06
CA ASP A 50 -5.44 -4.07 1.05
C ASP A 50 -4.83 -3.51 2.34
N GLY A 51 -5.64 -3.44 3.41
CA GLY A 51 -5.18 -3.04 4.73
C GLY A 51 -4.73 -1.59 4.79
N TYR A 52 -5.30 -0.72 3.94
CA TYR A 52 -5.00 0.70 3.96
C TYR A 52 -5.67 1.38 5.15
N VAL A 53 -4.90 1.55 6.21
CA VAL A 53 -5.36 2.11 7.49
C VAL A 53 -4.31 3.03 8.08
N VAL A 54 -4.74 3.82 9.06
CA VAL A 54 -3.87 4.66 9.88
C VAL A 54 -4.12 4.25 11.33
N ASP A 55 -3.08 3.77 12.00
CA ASP A 55 -3.12 3.39 13.42
C ASP A 55 -1.81 3.81 14.12
N ASN A 56 -1.50 3.17 15.26
CA ASN A 56 -0.27 3.44 16.02
C ASN A 56 1.02 3.14 15.25
N HIS A 57 0.98 2.40 14.14
CA HIS A 57 2.10 2.14 13.23
C HIS A 57 2.15 3.15 12.06
N GLY A 58 1.39 4.24 12.14
CA GLY A 58 1.23 5.20 11.06
C GLY A 58 0.39 4.66 9.91
N MET A 59 0.41 5.35 8.78
CA MET A 59 -0.26 4.88 7.58
C MET A 59 0.50 3.68 7.00
N HIS A 60 -0.24 2.60 6.72
CA HIS A 60 0.33 1.38 6.19
C HIS A 60 -0.64 0.67 5.26
N MET A 61 -0.10 -0.26 4.46
CA MET A 61 -0.87 -1.11 3.57
C MET A 61 -0.11 -2.38 3.21
N TYR A 62 -0.88 -3.40 2.84
CA TYR A 62 -0.38 -4.56 2.13
C TYR A 62 -0.52 -4.35 0.63
N TYR A 63 0.47 -4.79 -0.12
CA TYR A 63 0.47 -4.73 -1.57
C TYR A 63 1.17 -5.95 -2.14
N GLY A 64 0.78 -6.38 -3.33
CA GLY A 64 1.37 -7.55 -3.95
C GLY A 64 0.58 -8.07 -5.12
N GLY A 65 1.21 -8.97 -5.86
CA GLY A 65 0.68 -9.66 -7.00
C GLY A 65 1.83 -10.28 -7.79
N PRO A 66 1.53 -11.04 -8.84
CA PRO A 66 2.53 -11.77 -9.61
C PRO A 66 3.52 -10.86 -10.35
N GLY A 67 3.26 -9.54 -10.42
CA GLY A 67 4.17 -8.55 -11.00
C GLY A 67 4.20 -8.55 -12.54
N ASN A 68 4.17 -9.74 -13.15
CA ASN A 68 3.91 -10.00 -14.57
C ASN A 68 3.43 -11.46 -14.71
N LEU A 69 2.13 -11.66 -14.94
CA LEU A 69 1.68 -12.84 -15.67
C LEU A 69 1.75 -12.45 -17.15
N VAL A 70 2.69 -13.04 -17.87
CA VAL A 70 2.68 -13.10 -19.34
C VAL A 70 1.79 -14.25 -19.74
#